data_AF-A0A6G7XA51-F1
#
_entry.id   AF-A0A6G7XA51-F1
#
_cell.length_a   1.000
_cell.length_b   1.000
_cell.length_c   1.000
_cell.angle_alpha   90.00
_cell.angle_beta   90.00
_cell.angle_gamma   90.00
#
_symmetry.space_group_name_H-M   'P 1'
#
loop_
_entity.id
_entity.type
_entity.pdbx_description
1 polymer ?
#
loop_
_entity_poly.entity_id
_entity_poly.type
_entity_poly.pdbx_seq_one_letter_code
_entity_poly.pdbx_strand_id
1 'polypeptide(L)' 'MATFKPVVFSSAKHLKQDGTTNIKIRIYHNSSTQYVPTQYYISPNQLLKSGSIAERRRNCCLRV' A
#
# COMPACT_ATOMS: atom_id res chain seq x y z
N MET A 1 -23.04 -5.03 2.28
CA MET A 1 -21.84 -5.03 3.16
C MET A 1 -20.67 -4.44 2.39
N ALA A 2 -20.01 -3.43 2.92
CA ALA A 2 -18.83 -2.83 2.29
C ALA A 2 -17.55 -3.56 2.71
N THR A 3 -16.57 -3.67 1.82
CA THR A 3 -15.23 -4.18 2.17
C THR A 3 -14.17 -3.13 1.87
N PHE A 4 -13.21 -2.99 2.78
CA PHE A 4 -12.12 -2.04 2.70
C PHE A 4 -10.81 -2.81 2.59
N LYS A 5 -10.02 -2.55 1.55
CA LYS A 5 -8.71 -3.17 1.37
C LYS A 5 -7.68 -2.15 0.91
N PRO A 6 -6.50 -2.06 1.56
CA PRO A 6 -5.41 -1.26 1.05
C PRO A 6 -4.86 -1.89 -0.23
N VAL A 7 -4.59 -1.07 -1.23
CA VAL A 7 -4.02 -1.49 -2.52
C VAL A 7 -2.95 -0.50 -2.98
N VAL A 8 -1.94 -1.02 -3.65
CA VAL A 8 -0.98 -0.24 -4.43
C VAL A 8 -1.09 -0.64 -5.90
N PHE A 9 -0.97 0.34 -6.79
CA PHE A 9 -0.94 0.07 -8.23
C PHE A 9 0.50 0.04 -8.72
N SER A 10 1.01 -1.16 -9.02
CA SER A 10 2.40 -1.35 -9.47
C SER A 10 2.65 -0.96 -10.93
N SER A 11 1.66 -0.40 -11.63
CA SER A 11 1.80 0.02 -13.03
C SER A 11 2.67 1.28 -13.15
N ALA A 12 3.44 1.39 -14.24
CA ALA A 12 4.37 2.49 -14.49
C ALA A 12 3.76 3.91 -14.39
N LYS A 13 2.44 4.05 -14.66
CA LYS A 13 1.70 5.32 -14.54
C LYS A 13 1.43 5.78 -13.10
N HIS A 14 1.52 4.87 -12.13
CA HIS A 14 1.22 5.14 -10.72
C HIS A 14 2.46 5.15 -9.83
N LEU A 15 3.61 4.83 -10.41
CA LEU A 15 4.92 4.95 -9.79
C LEU A 15 5.39 6.41 -9.92
N LYS A 16 5.76 7.02 -8.79
CA LYS A 16 6.49 8.29 -8.81
C LYS A 16 7.92 8.06 -9.31
N GLN A 17 8.58 9.15 -9.72
CA GLN A 17 10.00 9.13 -10.08
C GLN A 17 10.88 8.60 -8.94
N ASP A 18 10.47 8.81 -7.69
CA ASP A 18 11.13 8.31 -6.48
C ASP A 18 11.01 6.79 -6.27
N GLY A 19 10.32 6.06 -7.15
CA GLY A 19 10.06 4.63 -7.01
C GLY A 19 9.02 4.27 -5.95
N THR A 20 8.33 5.26 -5.38
CA THR A 20 7.24 5.07 -4.43
C THR A 20 5.88 5.12 -5.11
N THR A 21 4.90 4.47 -4.49
CA THR A 21 3.51 4.36 -4.96
C THR A 21 2.57 4.77 -3.84
N ASN A 22 1.47 5.42 -4.21
CA ASN A 22 0.46 5.85 -3.25
C ASN A 22 -0.35 4.66 -2.75
N ILE A 23 -0.59 4.61 -1.44
CA ILE A 23 -1.54 3.65 -0.86
C ILE A 23 -2.95 4.17 -1.12
N LYS A 24 -3.79 3.36 -1.74
CA LYS A 24 -5.21 3.66 -1.94
C LYS A 24 -6.07 2.69 -1.14
N ILE A 25 -7.19 3.18 -0.61
CA ILE A 25 -8.19 2.34 0.03
C ILE A 25 -9.20 1.93 -1.03
N ARG A 26 -9.24 0.64 -1.38
CA ARG A 26 -10.28 0.06 -2.22
C ARG A 26 -11.53 -0.17 -1.38
N ILE A 27 -12.61 0.51 -1.74
CA ILE A 27 -13.94 0.35 -1.16
C ILE A 27 -14.78 -0.42 -2.18
N TYR A 28 -15.22 -1.63 -1.83
CA TYR A 28 -16.15 -2.39 -2.64
C TYR A 28 -17.51 -2.41 -1.95
N HIS A 29 -18.54 -1.91 -2.63
CA HIS A 29 -19.91 -1.82 -2.13
C HIS A 29 -20.91 -1.90 -3.28
N ASN A 30 -21.97 -2.72 -3.15
CA ASN A 30 -23.03 -2.88 -4.13
C ASN A 30 -22.54 -3.08 -5.57
N SER A 31 -21.59 -4.02 -5.77
CA SER A 31 -20.95 -4.29 -7.07
C SER A 31 -20.18 -3.12 -7.69
N SER A 32 -19.99 -2.02 -6.96
CA SER A 32 -19.20 -0.87 -7.35
C SER A 32 -17.87 -0.84 -6.57
N THR A 33 -16.80 -0.44 -7.25
CA THR A 33 -15.46 -0.29 -6.65
C THR A 33 -15.02 1.15 -6.74
N GLN A 34 -14.63 1.72 -5.60
CA GLN A 34 -14.06 3.05 -5.50
C GLN A 34 -12.67 2.98 -4.87
N TYR A 35 -11.81 3.93 -5.24
CA TYR A 35 -10.46 4.03 -4.70
C TYR A 35 -10.26 5.41 -4.09
N VAL A 36 -10.05 5.45 -2.77
CA VAL A 36 -9.77 6.70 -2.05
C VAL A 36 -8.25 6.84 -1.92
N PRO A 37 -7.62 7.88 -2.49
CA PRO A 37 -6.21 8.13 -2.33
C PRO A 37 -5.87 8.55 -0.89
N THR A 38 -4.68 8.21 -0.42
CA THR A 38 -4.17 8.67 0.88
C THR A 38 -2.99 9.61 0.68
N GLN A 39 -2.48 10.21 1.75
CA GLN A 39 -1.25 11.02 1.69
C GLN A 39 0.03 10.17 1.81
N TYR A 40 -0.09 8.85 1.99
CA TYR A 40 1.03 7.96 2.26
C TYR A 40 1.58 7.31 0.99
N TYR A 41 2.90 7.19 0.95
CA TYR A 41 3.64 6.58 -0.15
C TYR A 41 4.58 5.49 0.38
N ILE A 42 4.59 4.36 -0.29
CA ILE A 42 5.44 3.21 0.06
C ILE A 42 6.09 2.64 -1.20
N SER A 43 7.13 1.83 -1.03
CA SER A 43 7.62 1.01 -2.14
C SER A 43 6.62 -0.13 -2.43
N PRO A 44 6.39 -0.48 -3.70
CA PRO A 44 5.37 -1.47 -4.08
C PRO A 44 5.61 -2.86 -3.45
N ASN A 45 6.86 -3.19 -3.12
CA ASN A 45 7.24 -4.46 -2.48
C ASN A 45 6.98 -4.50 -0.96
N GLN A 46 6.56 -3.39 -0.34
CA GLN A 46 6.31 -3.33 1.10
C GLN A 46 4.86 -3.69 1.48
N LEU A 47 3.92 -3.70 0.54
CA LEU A 47 2.54 -4.10 0.83
C LEU A 47 2.43 -5.62 0.76
N LEU A 48 2.14 -6.26 1.89
CA LEU A 48 1.89 -7.69 1.95
C LEU A 48 0.50 -8.03 1.40
N LYS A 49 0.30 -9.28 0.96
CA LYS A 49 -1.02 -9.77 0.50
C LYS A 49 -2.10 -9.69 1.59
N SER A 50 -1.71 -9.67 2.86
CA SER A 50 -2.60 -9.45 4.01
C SER A 50 -3.12 -8.01 4.12
N GLY A 51 -2.54 -7.07 3.38
CA GLY A 51 -2.80 -5.63 3.51
C GLY A 51 -1.97 -4.94 4.59
N SER A 52 -1.10 -5.69 5.29
CA SER A 52 -0.15 -5.13 6.25
C SER A 52 1.07 -4.57 5.53
N ILE A 53 1.69 -3.53 6.08
CA ILE A 53 2.96 -3.01 5.59
C ILE A 53 4.07 -3.86 6.21
N ALA A 54 4.93 -4.45 5.37
CA ALA A 54 6.15 -5.10 5.81
C ALA A 54 7.07 -4.03 6.39
N GLU A 55 7.16 -3.99 7.72
CA GLU A 55 8.16 -3.20 8.41
C GLU A 55 9.54 -3.75 8.03
N ARG A 56 10.36 -2.93 7.36
CA ARG A 56 11.80 -3.22 7.30
C ARG A 56 12.32 -3.00 8.72
N ARG A 57 12.28 -4.04 9.55
CA ARG A 57 13.11 -4.08 10.76
C ARG A 57 14.54 -3.91 10.30
N ARG A 58 15.09 -2.70 10.49
CA ARG A 58 16.54 -2.55 10.47
C ARG A 58 17.02 -3.32 11.69
N ASN A 59 17.60 -4.50 11.50
CA ASN A 59 18.44 -5.12 12.51
C ASN A 59 19.69 -4.23 12.70
N CYS A 60 19.53 -3.07 13.30
CA CYS A 60 20.65 -2.21 13.66
C CYS A 60 20.47 -1.86 15.13
N CYS A 61 21.42 -2.34 15.93
CA CYS A 61 21.52 -2.22 17.39
C CYS A 61 20.62 -3.13 18.25
N LEU A 62 20.83 -4.44 18.17
CA LEU A 62 20.75 -5.30 19.37
C LEU A 62 22.05 -6.12 19.44
N ARG A 63 23.12 -5.45 19.87
CA ARG A 63 24.25 -6.10 20.53
C ARG A 63 24.10 -5.75 22.01
N VAL A 64 23.54 -6.69 22.76
CA VAL A 64 23.72 -6.77 24.21
C VAL A 64 24.93 -7.67 24.43
#